data_AF-B7FQM0-F1
#
_entry.id   AF-B7FQM0-F1
#
_cell.length_a   1.000
_cell.length_b   1.000
_cell.length_c   1.000
_cell.angle_alpha   90.00
_cell.angle_beta   90.00
_cell.angle_gamma   90.00
#
_symmetry.space_group_name_H-M   'P 1'
#
loop_
_entity.id
_entity.type
_entity.pdbx_description
1 polymer ?
#
loop_
_entity_poly.entity_id
_entity_poly.type
_entity_poly.pdbx_seq_one_letter_code
_entity_poly.pdbx_strand_id
1 'polypeptide(L)'
;RVGDAIEIEMVSDGGVKSDDTDLIRGVVIGITRRALDTTVLLRDVVFGEPIERRVPLHSPLLRSLKVLEENFIYKGKRKVKRAKLYFLRDRN
;
A
#
# COMPACT_ATOMS: atom_id res chain seq x y z
N ARG A 1 1.28 8.31 -4.00
CA ARG A 1 2.45 8.21 -4.91
C ARG A 1 3.41 7.15 -4.39
N VAL A 2 4.42 6.77 -5.17
CA VAL A 2 5.44 5.81 -4.71
C VAL A 2 6.31 6.49 -3.65
N GLY A 3 6.52 5.81 -2.53
CA GLY A 3 7.21 6.30 -1.33
C GLY A 3 6.33 6.96 -0.29
N ASP A 4 5.01 7.05 -0.54
CA ASP A 4 4.05 7.56 0.45
C ASP A 4 3.61 6.43 1.39
N ALA A 5 3.34 6.78 2.65
CA ALA A 5 2.68 5.91 3.60
C ALA A 5 1.16 6.04 3.44
N ILE A 6 0.49 4.90 3.28
CA ILE A 6 -0.96 4.86 3.09
C ILE A 6 -1.59 3.90 4.09
N GLU A 7 -2.85 4.18 4.39
CA GLU A 7 -3.76 3.31 5.10
C GLU A 7 -4.84 2.84 4.14
N ILE A 8 -5.11 1.55 4.16
CA ILE A 8 -6.11 0.90 3.35
C ILE A 8 -7.07 0.16 4.26
N GLU A 9 -8.35 0.37 4.03
CA GLU A 9 -9.42 -0.38 4.65
C GLU A 9 -9.94 -1.41 3.65
N MET A 10 -9.72 -2.69 3.96
CA MET A 10 -10.21 -3.82 3.17
C MET A 10 -11.33 -4.53 3.92
N VAL A 11 -12.29 -5.08 3.21
CA VAL A 11 -13.29 -5.96 3.81
C VAL A 11 -12.65 -7.27 4.24
N SER A 12 -12.92 -7.69 5.48
CA SER A 12 -12.41 -8.94 6.07
C SER A 12 -13.14 -10.18 5.50
N ASP A 13 -12.87 -11.37 6.06
CA ASP A 13 -13.43 -12.65 5.63
C ASP A 13 -14.96 -12.75 5.86
N GLY A 14 -15.72 -12.13 4.97
CA GLY A 14 -17.19 -12.16 4.91
C GLY A 14 -17.75 -11.71 3.55
N GLY A 15 -16.88 -11.35 2.61
CA GLY A 15 -17.25 -10.83 1.30
C GLY A 15 -17.82 -9.42 1.35
N VAL A 16 -18.30 -8.89 0.22
CA VAL A 16 -18.69 -7.47 0.07
C VAL A 16 -19.76 -6.99 1.06
N LYS A 17 -20.52 -7.91 1.67
CA LYS A 17 -21.61 -7.60 2.60
C LYS A 17 -21.19 -7.53 4.07
N SER A 18 -19.98 -7.92 4.43
CA SER A 18 -19.52 -7.76 5.81
C SER A 18 -19.15 -6.31 6.09
N ASP A 19 -19.48 -5.88 7.31
CA ASP A 19 -19.07 -4.59 7.88
C ASP A 19 -17.71 -4.68 8.57
N ASP A 20 -17.19 -5.89 8.79
CA ASP A 20 -15.86 -6.12 9.33
C ASP A 20 -14.78 -5.70 8.31
N THR A 21 -13.87 -4.85 8.76
CA THR A 21 -12.78 -4.31 7.95
C THR A 21 -11.42 -4.48 8.60
N ASP A 22 -10.45 -4.85 7.77
CA ASP A 22 -9.04 -4.92 8.13
C ASP A 22 -8.35 -3.62 7.73
N LEU A 23 -7.65 -3.03 8.69
CA LEU A 23 -6.81 -1.86 8.48
C LEU A 23 -5.38 -2.28 8.16
N ILE A 24 -4.98 -2.02 6.93
CA ILE A 24 -3.64 -2.30 6.42
C ILE A 24 -2.90 -0.98 6.27
N ARG A 25 -1.72 -0.86 6.88
CA ARG A 25 -0.88 0.33 6.77
C ARG A 25 0.46 -0.06 6.16
N GLY A 26 1.01 0.78 5.31
CA GLY A 26 2.30 0.47 4.72
C GLY A 26 2.78 1.53 3.75
N VAL A 27 3.99 1.30 3.25
CA VAL A 27 4.62 2.20 2.28
C VAL A 27 4.38 1.70 0.87
N VAL A 28 3.97 2.59 -0.02
CA VAL A 28 3.82 2.27 -1.44
C VAL A 28 5.20 2.12 -2.07
N ILE A 29 5.57 0.89 -2.43
CA ILE A 29 6.84 0.59 -3.09
C ILE A 29 6.71 0.51 -4.61
N GLY A 30 5.50 0.45 -5.15
CA GLY A 30 5.27 0.48 -6.59
C GLY A 30 3.79 0.60 -6.95
N ILE A 31 3.52 1.09 -8.15
CA ILE A 31 2.17 1.17 -8.72
C ILE A 31 2.24 0.59 -10.13
N THR A 32 1.37 -0.37 -10.43
CA THR A 32 1.19 -0.92 -11.78
C THR A 32 -0.11 -0.39 -12.33
N ARG A 33 -0.05 0.43 -13.38
CA ARG A 33 -1.23 1.09 -13.96
C ARG A 33 -1.70 0.30 -15.18
N ARG A 34 -2.92 -0.23 -15.12
CA ARG A 34 -3.52 -1.03 -16.20
C ARG A 34 -5.04 -0.88 -16.18
N ALA A 35 -5.53 0.35 -16.32
CA ALA A 35 -6.96 0.68 -16.24
C ALA A 35 -7.61 0.04 -15.00
N LEU A 36 -8.60 -0.86 -15.18
CA LEU A 36 -9.29 -1.57 -14.10
C LEU A 36 -8.36 -2.49 -13.28
N ASP A 37 -7.29 -3.00 -13.89
CA ASP A 37 -6.29 -3.85 -13.23
C ASP A 37 -5.18 -3.03 -12.54
N THR A 38 -5.42 -1.75 -12.26
CA THR A 38 -4.44 -0.92 -11.57
C THR A 38 -4.24 -1.41 -10.13
N THR A 39 -2.99 -1.71 -9.78
CA THR A 39 -2.61 -2.24 -8.48
C THR A 39 -1.55 -1.38 -7.80
N VAL A 40 -1.65 -1.29 -6.48
CA VAL A 40 -0.65 -0.70 -5.60
C VAL A 40 0.06 -1.82 -4.87
N LEU A 41 1.39 -1.75 -4.82
CA LEU A 41 2.22 -2.66 -4.04
C LEU A 41 2.65 -1.95 -2.76
N LEU A 42 2.17 -2.43 -1.62
CA LEU A 42 2.56 -1.99 -0.30
C LEU A 42 3.61 -2.91 0.30
N ARG A 43 4.50 -2.31 1.11
CA ARG A 43 5.34 -3.01 2.07
C ARG A 43 4.91 -2.59 3.48
N ASP A 44 4.54 -3.59 4.26
CA ASP A 44 4.09 -3.51 5.64
C ASP A 44 5.05 -4.33 6.53
N VAL A 45 5.04 -4.10 7.84
CA VAL A 45 5.75 -4.92 8.83
C VAL A 45 4.73 -5.36 9.87
N VAL A 46 4.37 -6.63 9.83
CA VAL A 46 3.36 -7.21 10.73
C VAL A 46 4.05 -8.23 11.61
N PHE A 47 3.88 -8.13 12.93
CA PHE A 47 4.55 -9.01 13.91
C PHE A 47 6.08 -9.12 13.73
N GLY A 48 6.72 -8.04 13.27
CA GLY A 48 8.17 -7.99 13.03
C GLY A 48 8.61 -8.58 11.69
N GLU A 49 7.70 -9.13 10.89
CA GLU A 49 8.00 -9.68 9.58
C GLU A 49 7.58 -8.73 8.44
N PRO A 50 8.45 -8.49 7.44
CA PRO A 50 8.09 -7.65 6.30
C PRO A 50 7.13 -8.39 5.36
N ILE A 51 5.92 -7.86 5.21
CA ILE A 51 4.90 -8.41 4.32
C ILE A 51 4.71 -7.47 3.13
N GLU A 52 4.56 -8.04 1.94
CA GLU A 52 4.16 -7.29 0.75
C GLU A 52 2.72 -7.62 0.37
N ARG A 53 1.92 -6.57 0.14
CA ARG A 53 0.51 -6.71 -0.27
C ARG A 53 0.29 -5.99 -1.58
N ARG A 54 -0.28 -6.71 -2.56
CA ARG A 54 -0.71 -6.13 -3.83
C ARG A 54 -2.21 -5.86 -3.76
N VAL A 55 -2.57 -4.59 -3.75
CA VAL A 55 -3.96 -4.15 -3.59
C VAL A 55 -4.48 -3.60 -4.94
N PRO A 56 -5.50 -4.23 -5.54
CA PRO A 56 -6.22 -3.66 -6.68
C PRO A 56 -7.03 -2.43 -6.28
N LEU A 57 -6.85 -1.32 -6.99
CA LEU A 57 -7.52 -0.04 -6.68
C LEU A 57 -9.02 -0.02 -6.99
N HIS A 58 -9.46 -0.89 -7.91
CA HIS A 58 -10.85 -0.95 -8.35
C HIS A 58 -11.58 -2.18 -7.81
N SER A 59 -11.04 -2.82 -6.78
CA SER A 59 -11.70 -3.97 -6.16
C SER A 59 -12.87 -3.52 -5.28
N PRO A 60 -14.02 -4.21 -5.31
CA PRO A 60 -15.14 -3.94 -4.40
C PRO A 60 -14.80 -4.24 -2.93
N LEU A 61 -13.71 -4.96 -2.68
CA LEU A 61 -13.23 -5.24 -1.32
C LEU A 61 -12.45 -4.05 -0.72
N LEU A 62 -12.05 -3.08 -1.55
CA LEU A 62 -11.39 -1.86 -1.09
C LEU A 62 -12.45 -0.84 -0.67
N ARG A 63 -12.58 -0.58 0.64
CA ARG A 63 -13.54 0.40 1.17
C ARG A 63 -12.98 1.82 1.10
N SER A 64 -11.75 1.98 1.53
CA SER A 64 -11.13 3.28 1.70
C SER A 64 -9.61 3.21 1.51
N LEU A 65 -9.06 4.29 0.95
CA LEU A 65 -7.62 4.50 0.83
C LEU A 65 -7.31 5.92 1.27
N LYS A 66 -6.49 6.04 2.32
CA LYS A 66 -6.04 7.32 2.88
C LYS A 66 -4.54 7.44 2.76
N VAL A 67 -4.05 8.61 2.38
CA VAL A 67 -2.63 8.93 2.43
C VAL A 67 -2.34 9.48 3.83
N LEU A 68 -1.47 8.82 4.57
CA LEU A 68 -1.07 9.24 5.91
C LEU A 68 0.08 10.25 5.84
N GLU A 69 1.13 9.91 5.09
CA GLU A 69 2.31 10.75 4.95
C GLU A 69 2.85 10.67 3.53
N GLU A 70 3.06 11.84 2.91
CA GLU A 70 3.72 11.92 1.61
C GLU A 70 5.24 11.77 1.76
N ASN A 71 5.87 11.01 0.88
CA ASN A 71 7.33 10.82 0.86
C ASN A 71 7.92 10.34 2.21
N PHE A 72 7.24 9.38 2.86
CA PHE A 72 7.65 8.75 4.10
C PHE A 72 9.10 8.22 4.06
N ILE A 73 9.51 7.60 2.95
CA ILE A 73 10.84 6.98 2.79
C ILE A 73 11.99 7.95 3.02
N TYR A 74 11.83 9.21 2.64
CA TYR A 74 12.85 10.23 2.83
C TYR A 74 12.43 11.33 3.79
N LYS A 75 11.28 11.19 4.48
CA LYS A 75 10.71 12.18 5.40
C LYS A 75 10.71 13.59 4.79
N GLY A 76 10.31 13.69 3.51
CA GLY A 76 10.34 14.96 2.77
C GLY A 76 11.72 15.48 2.33
N LYS A 77 12.84 14.95 2.84
CA LYS A 77 14.20 15.50 2.60
C LYS A 77 14.64 15.50 1.14
N ARG A 78 14.17 14.53 0.36
CA ARG A 78 14.48 14.42 -1.08
C ARG A 78 13.34 13.73 -1.81
N LYS A 79 13.18 14.08 -3.10
CA LYS A 79 12.17 13.47 -3.96
C LYS A 79 12.50 12.00 -4.25
N VAL A 80 11.47 11.16 -4.25
CA VAL A 80 11.56 9.79 -4.75
C VAL A 80 11.81 9.81 -6.26
N LYS A 81 12.96 9.27 -6.69
CA LYS A 81 13.38 9.28 -8.10
C LYS A 81 12.99 8.02 -8.88
N ARG A 82 12.80 6.88 -8.19
CA ARG A 82 12.48 5.60 -8.84
C ARG A 82 10.97 5.35 -8.79
N ALA A 83 10.42 4.87 -9.90
CA ALA A 83 9.01 4.46 -9.97
C ALA A 83 8.70 3.20 -9.16
N LYS A 84 9.71 2.40 -8.81
CA LYS A 84 9.60 1.19 -7.99
C LYS A 84 10.75 1.14 -6.99
N LEU A 85 10.44 0.93 -5.72
CA LEU A 85 11.38 0.98 -4.59
C LEU A 85 11.74 -0.43 -4.09
N TYR A 86 11.98 -1.36 -5.00
CA TYR A 86 12.31 -2.75 -4.64
C TYR A 86 13.59 -2.89 -3.81
N PHE A 87 14.50 -1.90 -3.87
CA PHE A 87 15.68 -1.86 -3.01
C PHE A 87 15.36 -1.77 -1.51
N LEU A 88 14.11 -1.45 -1.13
CA LEU A 88 13.67 -1.48 0.27
C LEU A 88 13.48 -2.92 0.80
N ARG A 89 13.51 -3.93 -0.07
CA ARG A 89 13.48 -5.34 0.34
C ARG A 89 14.75 -5.77 1.05
N ASP A 90 15.88 -5.28 0.55
CA ASP A 90 17.22 -5.67 1.00
C ASP A 90 17.73 -4.78 2.16
N ARG A 91 16.93 -3.78 2.56
CA ARG A 91 17.29 -2.77 3.55
C ARG A 91 16.45 -2.97 4.81
N ASN A 92 16.74 -4.07 5.52
CA ASN A 92 16.26 -4.31 6.88
C ASN A 92 17.28 -3.79 7.89
#